data_AF-A0A3D3KRB1-F1
#
_entry.id   AF-A0A3D3KRB1-F1
#
_cell.length_a   1.000
_cell.length_b   1.000
_cell.length_c   1.000
_cell.angle_alpha   90.00
_cell.angle_beta   90.00
_cell.angle_gamma   90.00
#
_symmetry.space_group_name_H-M   'P 1'
#
loop_
_entity.id
_entity.type
_entity.pdbx_description
1 polymer ?
#
loop_
_entity_poly.entity_id
_entity_poly.type
_entity_poly.pdbx_seq_one_letter_code
_entity_poly.pdbx_strand_id
1 'polypeptide(L)'
;MSKIIYTHTDEAPMLATYSFLPIIEAFASTAGVEVETRDISLAGRIISVFGDYLTPEQQIGDALAELGELAKAPEANIIKLPNVSASIPQLKAAIAELQGQGYNLPDYPDNPSSDEETAIRSRYDKIKGSAVNPVLREGNSDRRAPLSVKNYARQNPHSMGTWSADSKTNVVTMSSGDFRANEKSVVIGSDGTIAIQLIREDGSVKVLKKAFPVLAGEVIDGTVMGAAALDEFLAAQVA
;
A
#
# COMPACT_ATOMS: atom_id res chain seq x y z
N MET A 1 24.49 -11.47 15.42
CA MET A 1 23.49 -12.56 15.31
C MET A 1 22.50 -12.15 14.22
N SER A 2 22.07 -13.08 13.37
CA SER A 2 21.07 -12.79 12.35
C SER A 2 19.69 -12.77 13.01
N LYS A 3 18.89 -11.75 12.71
CA LYS A 3 17.55 -11.56 13.25
C LYS A 3 16.55 -11.54 12.10
N ILE A 4 15.47 -12.31 12.23
CA ILE A 4 14.34 -12.28 11.31
C ILE A 4 13.26 -11.40 11.92
N ILE A 5 12.75 -10.45 11.14
CA ILE A 5 11.54 -9.72 11.50
C ILE A 5 10.34 -10.39 10.85
N TYR A 6 9.39 -10.83 11.67
CA TYR A 6 8.15 -11.47 11.24
C TYR A 6 6.99 -10.49 11.42
N THR A 7 6.37 -10.05 10.35
CA THR A 7 5.34 -9.00 10.45
C THR A 7 4.07 -9.54 11.11
N HIS A 8 3.61 -8.87 12.17
CA HIS A 8 2.26 -9.04 12.69
C HIS A 8 1.31 -8.17 11.87
N THR A 9 0.26 -8.78 11.32
CA THR A 9 -0.62 -8.17 10.30
C THR A 9 -2.08 -8.27 10.73
N ASP A 10 -3.00 -8.43 9.78
CA ASP A 10 -4.43 -8.39 9.99
C ASP A 10 -5.09 -9.75 9.71
N GLU A 11 -6.34 -9.90 10.15
CA GLU A 11 -7.29 -10.94 9.71
C GLU A 11 -6.72 -12.38 9.75
N ALA A 12 -6.86 -13.15 8.67
CA ALA A 12 -6.46 -14.55 8.64
C ALA A 12 -4.94 -14.76 8.81
N PRO A 13 -4.04 -14.00 8.13
CA PRO A 13 -2.61 -14.10 8.38
C PRO A 13 -2.20 -13.83 9.84
N MET A 14 -2.87 -12.89 10.52
CA MET A 14 -2.65 -12.64 11.94
C MET A 14 -2.98 -13.87 12.78
N LEU A 15 -4.17 -14.46 12.60
CA LEU A 15 -4.58 -15.68 13.31
C LEU A 15 -3.60 -16.85 13.06
N ALA A 16 -3.18 -17.03 11.81
CA ALA A 16 -2.19 -18.05 11.48
C ALA A 16 -0.83 -17.80 12.16
N THR A 17 -0.44 -16.54 12.32
CA THR A 17 0.80 -16.14 12.99
C THR A 17 0.78 -16.56 14.47
N TYR A 18 -0.34 -16.37 15.18
CA TYR A 18 -0.46 -16.83 16.58
C TYR A 18 -0.19 -18.33 16.76
N SER A 19 -0.54 -19.14 15.76
CA SER A 19 -0.28 -20.59 15.80
C SER A 19 1.12 -20.94 15.31
N PHE A 20 1.61 -20.29 14.25
CA PHE A 20 2.79 -20.76 13.52
C PHE A 20 4.09 -20.10 13.99
N LEU A 21 4.05 -18.86 14.47
CA LEU A 21 5.24 -18.13 14.91
C LEU A 21 6.00 -18.84 16.06
N PRO A 22 5.34 -19.38 17.11
CA PRO A 22 6.06 -20.11 18.16
C PRO A 22 6.83 -21.33 17.64
N ILE A 23 6.34 -21.97 16.58
CA ILE A 23 7.03 -23.09 15.92
C ILE A 23 8.27 -22.56 15.18
N ILE A 24 8.14 -21.46 14.43
CA ILE A 24 9.28 -20.84 13.74
C ILE A 24 10.37 -20.44 14.75
N GLU A 25 10.00 -19.76 15.84
CA GLU A 25 10.91 -19.34 16.91
C GLU A 25 11.67 -20.52 17.52
N ALA A 26 10.95 -21.59 17.87
CA ALA A 26 11.55 -22.79 18.46
C ALA A 26 12.60 -23.41 17.53
N PHE A 27 12.31 -23.55 16.24
CA PHE A 27 13.25 -24.12 15.28
C PHE A 27 14.42 -23.17 14.97
N ALA A 28 14.15 -21.88 14.75
CA ALA A 28 15.17 -20.88 14.42
C ALA A 28 16.21 -20.70 15.55
N SER A 29 15.77 -20.79 16.80
CA SER A 29 16.64 -20.64 17.98
C SER A 29 17.76 -21.70 18.02
N THR A 30 17.51 -22.91 17.49
CA THR A 30 18.53 -23.98 17.41
C THR A 30 19.71 -23.63 16.51
N ALA A 31 19.52 -22.66 15.59
CA ALA A 31 20.56 -22.13 14.71
C ALA A 31 21.10 -20.77 15.19
N GLY A 32 20.71 -20.29 16.37
CA GLY A 32 21.11 -18.97 16.88
C GLY A 32 20.50 -17.81 16.09
N VAL A 33 19.33 -18.02 15.49
CA VAL A 33 18.57 -16.99 14.77
C VAL A 33 17.43 -16.49 15.66
N GLU A 34 17.43 -15.20 15.95
CA GLU A 34 16.35 -14.54 16.67
C GLU A 34 15.19 -14.21 15.73
N VAL A 35 13.96 -14.33 16.21
CA VAL A 35 12.76 -13.90 15.49
C VAL A 35 12.04 -12.88 16.34
N GLU A 36 11.78 -11.71 15.78
CA GLU A 36 11.01 -10.65 16.45
C GLU A 36 9.81 -10.25 15.61
N THR A 37 8.75 -9.82 16.27
CA THR A 37 7.59 -9.25 15.58
C THR A 37 7.72 -7.74 15.43
N ARG A 38 7.10 -7.23 14.36
CA ARG A 38 6.79 -5.80 14.19
C ARG A 38 5.34 -5.69 13.74
N ASP A 39 4.56 -4.91 14.47
CA ASP A 39 3.12 -4.76 14.21
C ASP A 39 2.86 -3.71 13.13
N ILE A 40 2.41 -4.19 11.98
CA ILE A 40 2.00 -3.36 10.84
C ILE A 40 0.51 -3.54 10.53
N SER A 41 -0.27 -4.08 11.48
CA SER A 41 -1.72 -4.14 11.39
C SER A 41 -2.32 -2.75 11.17
N LEU A 42 -3.55 -2.70 10.67
CA LEU A 42 -4.29 -1.45 10.54
C LEU A 42 -4.45 -0.75 11.89
N ALA A 43 -4.79 -1.51 12.94
CA ALA A 43 -4.96 -0.98 14.28
C ALA A 43 -3.65 -0.41 14.83
N GLY A 44 -2.55 -1.17 14.77
CA GLY A 44 -1.24 -0.73 15.24
C GLY A 44 -0.77 0.55 14.53
N ARG A 45 -0.95 0.65 13.21
CA ARG A 45 -0.61 1.86 12.44
C ARG A 45 -1.49 3.06 12.76
N ILE A 46 -2.76 2.86 13.17
CA ILE A 46 -3.61 3.94 13.66
C ILE A 46 -3.09 4.44 15.01
N ILE A 47 -2.84 3.52 15.94
CA ILE A 47 -2.38 3.84 17.29
C ILE A 47 -1.05 4.61 17.24
N SER A 48 -0.08 4.17 16.43
CA SER A 48 1.24 4.81 16.35
C SER A 48 1.18 6.24 15.80
N VAL A 49 0.32 6.51 14.81
CA VAL A 49 0.18 7.83 14.17
C VAL A 49 -0.58 8.84 15.04
N PHE A 50 -1.46 8.36 15.92
CA PHE A 50 -2.31 9.17 16.78
C PHE A 50 -1.93 9.06 18.27
N GLY A 51 -0.67 8.73 18.58
CA GLY A 51 -0.21 8.63 19.96
C GLY A 51 -0.45 9.89 20.81
N ASP A 52 -0.53 11.06 20.18
CA ASP A 52 -0.87 12.34 20.82
C ASP A 52 -2.31 12.41 21.37
N TYR A 53 -3.21 11.53 20.93
CA TYR A 53 -4.56 11.39 21.44
C TYR A 53 -4.71 10.32 22.55
N LEU A 54 -3.63 9.59 22.84
CA LEU A 54 -3.67 8.37 23.66
C LEU A 54 -2.91 8.55 24.98
N THR A 55 -3.29 7.74 25.98
CA THR A 55 -2.54 7.70 27.24
C THR A 55 -1.15 7.09 27.01
N PRO A 56 -0.16 7.37 27.86
CA PRO A 56 1.19 6.79 27.71
C PRO A 56 1.21 5.27 27.61
N GLU A 57 0.27 4.58 28.25
CA GLU A 57 0.16 3.12 28.26
C GLU A 57 -0.46 2.55 26.98
N GLN A 58 -1.24 3.37 26.26
CA GLN A 58 -1.88 3.01 24.99
C GLN A 58 -0.98 3.29 23.78
N GLN A 59 0.05 4.11 23.96
CA GLN A 59 0.98 4.46 22.88
C GLN A 59 1.86 3.27 22.51
N ILE A 60 2.05 3.08 21.21
CA ILE A 60 2.99 2.11 20.64
C ILE A 60 3.92 2.81 19.66
N GLY A 61 5.10 2.24 19.43
CA GLY A 61 6.07 2.74 18.45
C GLY A 61 5.58 2.61 17.00
N ASP A 62 6.11 3.45 16.10
CA ASP A 62 5.84 3.36 14.67
C ASP A 62 6.70 2.26 14.03
N ALA A 63 6.23 1.02 14.15
CA ALA A 63 6.90 -0.15 13.59
C ALA A 63 7.03 -0.12 12.06
N LEU A 64 6.15 0.59 11.34
CA LEU A 64 6.26 0.72 9.88
C LEU A 64 7.43 1.64 9.52
N ALA A 65 7.60 2.76 10.24
CA ALA A 65 8.77 3.62 10.07
C ALA A 65 10.07 2.90 10.43
N GLU A 66 10.10 2.16 11.55
CA GLU A 66 11.25 1.34 11.95
C GLU A 66 11.64 0.33 10.86
N LEU A 67 10.66 -0.38 10.30
CA LEU A 67 10.89 -1.34 9.23
C LEU A 67 11.36 -0.68 7.93
N GLY A 68 10.91 0.55 7.64
CA GLY A 68 11.38 1.32 6.48
C GLY A 68 12.85 1.70 6.58
N GLU A 69 13.32 2.06 7.78
CA GLU A 69 14.75 2.27 8.00
C GLU A 69 15.53 0.96 7.96
N LEU A 70 15.01 -0.11 8.56
CA LEU A 70 15.63 -1.43 8.50
C LEU A 70 15.78 -1.91 7.06
N ALA A 71 14.78 -1.73 6.20
CA ALA A 71 14.80 -2.18 4.79
C ALA A 71 15.95 -1.57 3.96
N LYS A 72 16.51 -0.44 4.41
CA LYS A 72 17.67 0.22 3.77
C LYS A 72 19.01 -0.30 4.30
N ALA A 73 18.99 -1.11 5.35
CA ALA A 73 20.18 -1.64 6.01
C ALA A 73 20.52 -3.06 5.49
N PRO A 74 21.82 -3.41 5.37
CA PRO A 74 22.24 -4.72 4.86
C PRO A 74 21.82 -5.89 5.75
N GLU A 75 21.54 -5.66 7.03
CA GLU A 75 21.05 -6.65 7.98
C GLU A 75 19.56 -6.97 7.85
N ALA A 76 18.81 -6.28 6.97
CA ALA A 76 17.38 -6.49 6.79
C ALA A 76 17.05 -7.94 6.42
N ASN A 77 16.28 -8.61 7.26
CA ASN A 77 15.71 -9.92 6.98
C ASN A 77 14.25 -9.93 7.44
N ILE A 78 13.34 -9.61 6.52
CA ILE A 78 11.93 -9.33 6.82
C ILE A 78 11.04 -10.37 6.12
N ILE A 79 10.28 -11.14 6.90
CA ILE A 79 9.19 -11.99 6.42
C ILE A 79 7.90 -11.18 6.48
N LYS A 80 7.44 -10.73 5.31
CA LYS A 80 6.23 -9.93 5.15
C LYS A 80 5.01 -10.79 4.80
N LEU A 81 4.03 -10.82 5.70
CA LEU A 81 2.74 -11.50 5.50
C LEU A 81 1.73 -10.55 4.82
N PRO A 82 0.66 -11.05 4.18
CA PRO A 82 -0.41 -10.19 3.66
C PRO A 82 -1.03 -9.30 4.76
N ASN A 83 -1.34 -8.05 4.43
CA ASN A 83 -1.94 -7.08 5.35
C ASN A 83 -3.04 -6.27 4.64
N VAL A 84 -3.88 -5.60 5.42
CA VAL A 84 -4.98 -4.78 4.92
C VAL A 84 -4.44 -3.49 4.27
N SER A 85 -4.77 -3.30 3.00
CA SER A 85 -4.71 -1.99 2.33
C SER A 85 -6.06 -1.31 2.49
N ALA A 86 -6.24 -0.58 3.60
CA ALA A 86 -7.56 -0.24 4.10
C ALA A 86 -8.37 0.64 3.12
N SER A 87 -9.58 0.20 2.81
CA SER A 87 -10.63 1.06 2.27
C SER A 87 -11.15 2.03 3.35
N ILE A 88 -11.90 3.06 2.95
CA ILE A 88 -12.53 3.99 3.90
C ILE A 88 -13.44 3.25 4.90
N PRO A 89 -14.33 2.32 4.48
CA PRO A 89 -15.16 1.56 5.42
C PRO A 89 -14.34 0.75 6.43
N GLN A 90 -13.26 0.08 5.99
CA GLN A 90 -12.39 -0.68 6.88
C GLN A 90 -11.66 0.22 7.89
N LEU A 91 -11.19 1.39 7.44
CA LEU A 91 -10.57 2.37 8.32
C LEU A 91 -11.55 2.83 9.41
N LYS A 92 -12.78 3.22 9.03
CA LYS A 92 -13.80 3.65 9.99
C LYS A 92 -14.19 2.55 10.96
N ALA A 93 -14.28 1.30 10.51
CA ALA A 93 -14.56 0.16 11.37
C ALA A 93 -13.44 -0.04 12.41
N ALA A 94 -12.18 0.03 12.01
CA ALA A 94 -11.04 -0.09 12.93
C ALA A 94 -10.99 1.06 13.94
N ILE A 95 -11.28 2.31 13.51
CA ILE A 95 -11.38 3.46 14.42
C ILE A 95 -12.49 3.22 15.46
N ALA A 96 -13.69 2.83 15.02
CA ALA A 96 -14.82 2.58 15.92
C ALA A 96 -14.54 1.43 16.89
N GLU A 97 -13.87 0.36 16.44
CA GLU A 97 -13.45 -0.75 17.30
C GLU A 97 -12.47 -0.29 18.38
N LEU A 98 -11.44 0.48 17.99
CA LEU A 98 -10.45 1.04 18.93
C LEU A 98 -11.08 2.03 19.92
N GLN A 99 -11.98 2.89 19.46
CA GLN A 99 -12.77 3.77 20.33
C GLN A 99 -13.59 2.97 21.34
N GLY A 100 -14.24 1.88 20.90
CA GLY A 100 -14.95 0.95 21.78
C GLY A 100 -14.06 0.27 22.82
N GLN A 101 -12.76 0.17 22.56
CA GLN A 101 -11.74 -0.33 23.49
C GLN A 101 -11.12 0.77 24.37
N GLY A 102 -11.57 2.03 24.25
CA GLY A 102 -11.12 3.14 25.09
C GLY A 102 -9.95 3.95 24.53
N TYR A 103 -9.58 3.77 23.26
CA TYR A 103 -8.62 4.66 22.58
C TYR A 103 -9.35 5.94 22.15
N ASN A 104 -8.94 7.09 22.67
CA ASN A 104 -9.59 8.38 22.40
C ASN A 104 -9.22 8.98 21.03
N LEU A 105 -9.34 8.16 19.98
CA LEU A 105 -8.99 8.52 18.61
C LEU A 105 -10.06 9.42 17.98
N PRO A 106 -9.67 10.42 17.17
CA PRO A 106 -10.62 11.22 16.42
C PRO A 106 -11.26 10.42 15.29
N ASP A 107 -12.50 10.73 14.96
CA ASP A 107 -13.21 10.17 13.81
C ASP A 107 -12.52 10.55 12.49
N TYR A 108 -12.74 9.76 11.43
CA TYR A 108 -12.32 10.11 10.08
C TYR A 108 -13.30 11.13 9.45
N PRO A 109 -12.86 12.36 9.12
CA PRO A 109 -13.75 13.38 8.58
C PRO A 109 -13.90 13.24 7.06
N ASP A 110 -15.11 12.88 6.61
CA ASP A 110 -15.41 12.73 5.17
C ASP A 110 -15.28 14.04 4.40
N ASN A 111 -15.71 15.14 5.01
CA ASN A 111 -15.71 16.49 4.44
C ASN A 111 -15.12 17.47 5.47
N PRO A 112 -13.77 17.57 5.58
CA PRO A 112 -13.13 18.42 6.57
C PRO A 112 -13.51 19.89 6.32
N SER A 113 -13.87 20.56 7.41
CA SER A 113 -14.37 21.94 7.47
C SER A 113 -13.49 22.85 8.33
N SER A 114 -12.47 22.29 8.99
CA SER A 114 -11.49 23.00 9.81
C SER A 114 -10.06 22.55 9.51
N ASP A 115 -9.08 23.34 9.97
CA ASP A 115 -7.65 22.99 9.89
C ASP A 115 -7.34 21.72 10.68
N GLU A 116 -8.02 21.52 11.82
CA GLU A 116 -7.89 20.32 12.65
C GLU A 116 -8.41 19.07 11.92
N GLU A 117 -9.62 19.12 11.36
CA GLU A 117 -10.19 18.02 10.58
C GLU A 117 -9.34 17.70 9.35
N THR A 118 -8.78 18.74 8.71
CA THR A 118 -7.85 18.58 7.58
C THR A 118 -6.56 17.88 8.03
N ALA A 119 -6.02 18.22 9.20
CA ALA A 119 -4.84 17.58 9.75
C ALA A 119 -5.12 16.11 10.13
N ILE A 120 -6.25 15.83 10.79
CA ILE A 120 -6.68 14.46 11.16
C ILE A 120 -6.86 13.61 9.90
N ARG A 121 -7.58 14.11 8.89
CA ARG A 121 -7.76 13.42 7.61
C ARG A 121 -6.42 13.11 6.96
N SER A 122 -5.51 14.08 6.91
CA SER A 122 -4.19 13.92 6.31
C SER A 122 -3.37 12.82 6.97
N ARG A 123 -3.47 12.65 8.30
CA ARG A 123 -2.83 11.54 9.03
C ARG A 123 -3.46 10.19 8.66
N TYR A 124 -4.78 10.08 8.69
CA TYR A 124 -5.48 8.85 8.28
C TYR A 124 -5.26 8.49 6.80
N ASP A 125 -5.15 9.50 5.94
CA ASP A 125 -4.92 9.32 4.50
C ASP A 125 -3.57 8.66 4.21
N LYS A 126 -2.58 8.81 5.11
CA LYS A 126 -1.29 8.10 5.04
C LYS A 126 -1.38 6.63 5.49
N ILE A 127 -2.43 6.27 6.24
CA ILE A 127 -2.63 4.92 6.78
C ILE A 127 -3.47 4.05 5.83
N LYS A 128 -4.48 4.65 5.19
CA LYS A 128 -5.38 3.92 4.27
C LYS A 128 -4.71 3.58 2.94
N GLY A 129 -5.28 2.64 2.21
CA GLY A 129 -4.71 2.14 0.95
C GLY A 129 -3.41 1.35 1.16
N SER A 130 -2.58 1.27 0.13
CA SER A 130 -1.32 0.50 0.16
C SER A 130 -0.20 1.29 0.83
N ALA A 131 -0.32 1.56 2.13
CA ALA A 131 0.66 2.32 2.91
C ALA A 131 1.94 1.53 3.22
N VAL A 132 1.85 0.20 3.39
CA VAL A 132 2.99 -0.62 3.84
C VAL A 132 3.97 -0.95 2.70
N ASN A 133 3.47 -1.36 1.53
CA ASN A 133 4.35 -1.82 0.44
C ASN A 133 5.35 -0.75 -0.05
N PRO A 134 4.98 0.54 -0.21
CA PRO A 134 5.92 1.58 -0.63
C PRO A 134 7.08 1.79 0.34
N VAL A 135 6.89 1.45 1.63
CA VAL A 135 7.93 1.60 2.66
C VAL A 135 8.88 0.40 2.67
N LEU A 136 8.37 -0.81 2.42
CA LEU A 136 9.18 -2.03 2.56
C LEU A 136 9.86 -2.49 1.25
N ARG A 137 9.44 -1.97 0.10
CA ARG A 137 9.93 -2.42 -1.22
C ARG A 137 11.10 -1.57 -1.71
N GLU A 138 12.17 -1.56 -0.94
CA GLU A 138 13.47 -0.95 -1.29
C GLU A 138 14.26 -1.86 -2.25
N GLY A 139 13.61 -2.34 -3.31
CA GLY A 139 14.18 -3.28 -4.27
C GLY A 139 13.18 -3.76 -5.31
N ASN A 140 13.66 -4.57 -6.25
CA ASN A 140 12.85 -5.15 -7.33
C ASN A 140 12.18 -6.46 -6.88
N SER A 141 11.29 -6.99 -7.72
CA SER A 141 10.52 -8.21 -7.42
C SER A 141 11.06 -9.45 -8.16
N ASP A 142 11.51 -10.48 -7.43
CA ASP A 142 11.58 -11.87 -7.93
C ASP A 142 10.30 -12.62 -7.50
N ARG A 143 9.43 -12.93 -8.46
CA ARG A 143 8.17 -13.67 -8.22
C ARG A 143 8.05 -14.87 -9.14
N ARG A 144 7.98 -16.07 -8.54
CA ARG A 144 7.88 -17.35 -9.26
C ARG A 144 7.18 -18.41 -8.42
N ALA A 145 6.47 -19.34 -9.07
CA ALA A 145 5.92 -20.52 -8.39
C ALA A 145 7.06 -21.47 -7.99
N PRO A 146 7.16 -21.92 -6.73
CA PRO A 146 8.17 -22.89 -6.32
C PRO A 146 8.04 -24.23 -7.07
N LEU A 147 9.16 -24.91 -7.30
CA LEU A 147 9.18 -26.20 -8.03
C LEU A 147 8.32 -27.26 -7.33
N SER A 148 8.38 -27.34 -5.99
CA SER A 148 7.55 -28.24 -5.19
C SER A 148 6.06 -28.00 -5.41
N VAL A 149 5.63 -26.73 -5.39
CA VAL A 149 4.24 -26.33 -5.65
C VAL A 149 3.83 -26.68 -7.09
N LYS A 150 4.70 -26.42 -8.07
CA LYS A 150 4.41 -26.75 -9.48
C LYS A 150 4.29 -28.26 -9.70
N ASN A 151 5.14 -29.06 -9.07
CA ASN A 151 5.06 -30.52 -9.14
C ASN A 151 3.78 -31.04 -8.47
N TYR A 152 3.42 -30.50 -7.31
CA TYR A 152 2.17 -30.82 -6.63
C TYR A 152 0.95 -30.50 -7.51
N ALA A 153 0.91 -29.33 -8.16
CA ALA A 153 -0.17 -28.95 -9.06
C ALA A 153 -0.28 -29.84 -10.32
N ARG A 154 0.81 -30.47 -10.77
CA ARG A 154 0.76 -31.47 -11.85
C ARG A 154 0.13 -32.79 -11.39
N GLN A 155 0.40 -33.19 -10.15
CA GLN A 155 -0.14 -34.43 -9.57
C GLN A 155 -1.59 -34.25 -9.07
N ASN A 156 -1.94 -33.03 -8.69
CA ASN A 156 -3.24 -32.65 -8.14
C ASN A 156 -3.79 -31.47 -8.96
N PRO A 157 -4.21 -31.70 -10.22
CA PRO A 157 -4.72 -30.64 -11.06
C PRO A 157 -5.97 -30.02 -10.43
N HIS A 158 -5.98 -28.69 -10.32
CA HIS A 158 -7.18 -27.96 -9.93
C HIS A 158 -8.17 -27.90 -11.09
N SER A 159 -9.44 -27.62 -10.78
CA SER A 159 -10.47 -27.46 -11.80
C SER A 159 -10.12 -26.32 -12.75
N MET A 160 -10.20 -26.59 -14.04
CA MET A 160 -10.07 -25.62 -15.11
C MET A 160 -11.37 -25.61 -15.90
N GLY A 161 -11.99 -24.43 -16.04
CA GLY A 161 -13.22 -24.31 -16.83
C GLY A 161 -12.96 -24.61 -18.30
N THR A 162 -13.88 -25.35 -18.94
CA THR A 162 -13.82 -25.62 -20.38
C THR A 162 -14.00 -24.34 -21.17
N TRP A 163 -13.11 -24.11 -22.14
CA TRP A 163 -13.24 -23.00 -23.08
C TRP A 163 -14.02 -23.42 -24.32
N SER A 164 -15.05 -22.66 -24.66
CA SER A 164 -15.81 -22.83 -25.90
C SER A 164 -15.26 -21.92 -27.00
N ALA A 165 -15.21 -22.42 -28.23
CA ALA A 165 -14.92 -21.62 -29.41
C ALA A 165 -16.00 -20.54 -29.66
N ASP A 166 -17.21 -20.74 -29.14
CA ASP A 166 -18.33 -19.79 -29.22
C ASP A 166 -18.32 -18.76 -28.08
N SER A 167 -17.26 -18.73 -27.25
CA SER A 167 -17.15 -17.75 -26.16
C SER A 167 -17.16 -16.33 -26.70
N LYS A 168 -18.07 -15.50 -26.17
CA LYS A 168 -18.17 -14.08 -26.51
C LYS A 168 -17.39 -13.17 -25.55
N THR A 169 -16.70 -13.74 -24.56
CA THR A 169 -15.87 -12.97 -23.63
C THR A 169 -14.73 -12.30 -24.40
N ASN A 170 -14.67 -10.97 -24.31
CA ASN A 170 -13.63 -10.16 -24.93
C ASN A 170 -13.21 -9.04 -23.96
N VAL A 171 -11.97 -8.57 -24.12
CA VAL A 171 -11.52 -7.32 -23.50
C VAL A 171 -11.86 -6.18 -24.44
N VAL A 172 -12.46 -5.13 -23.90
CA VAL A 172 -12.65 -3.84 -24.57
C VAL A 172 -11.78 -2.80 -23.88
N THR A 173 -11.13 -1.95 -24.66
CA THR A 173 -10.23 -0.90 -24.15
C THR A 173 -10.38 0.35 -24.98
N MET A 174 -10.14 1.52 -24.37
CA MET A 174 -10.10 2.79 -25.08
C MET A 174 -9.00 2.77 -26.14
N SER A 175 -9.27 3.35 -27.32
CA SER A 175 -8.30 3.50 -28.40
C SER A 175 -7.54 4.82 -28.37
N SER A 176 -8.06 5.80 -27.62
CA SER A 176 -7.51 7.16 -27.48
C SER A 176 -8.05 7.81 -26.21
N GLY A 177 -7.39 8.86 -25.73
CA GLY A 177 -7.85 9.62 -24.56
C GLY A 177 -7.60 8.93 -23.22
N ASP A 178 -6.96 7.76 -23.23
CA ASP A 178 -6.53 7.04 -22.03
C ASP A 178 -5.10 7.42 -21.63
N PHE A 179 -4.64 6.85 -20.50
CA PHE A 179 -3.29 7.13 -20.01
C PHE A 179 -2.20 6.72 -21.00
N ARG A 180 -2.38 5.60 -21.71
CA ARG A 180 -1.39 5.12 -22.68
C ARG A 180 -1.27 6.06 -23.88
N ALA A 181 -2.40 6.52 -24.42
CA ALA A 181 -2.41 7.38 -25.60
C ALA A 181 -1.89 8.80 -25.31
N ASN A 182 -2.01 9.27 -24.07
CA ASN A 182 -1.67 10.64 -23.67
C ASN A 182 -0.31 10.77 -22.96
N GLU A 183 0.40 9.67 -22.73
CA GLU A 183 1.66 9.67 -21.99
C GLU A 183 2.74 10.50 -22.69
N LYS A 184 3.46 11.29 -21.89
CA LYS A 184 4.72 11.93 -22.23
C LYS A 184 5.75 11.57 -21.16
N SER A 185 6.96 11.28 -21.60
CA SER A 185 8.06 10.87 -20.71
C SER A 185 9.29 11.74 -20.94
N VAL A 186 10.04 12.01 -19.87
CA VAL A 186 11.31 12.73 -19.93
C VAL A 186 12.34 12.07 -19.01
N VAL A 187 13.60 12.04 -19.46
CA VAL A 187 14.74 11.68 -18.62
C VAL A 187 15.38 12.98 -18.11
N ILE A 188 15.45 13.14 -16.79
CA ILE A 188 16.00 14.33 -16.15
C ILE A 188 17.51 14.41 -16.38
N GLY A 189 17.99 15.54 -16.90
CA GLY A 189 19.40 15.72 -17.26
C GLY A 189 20.34 15.99 -16.07
N SER A 190 19.82 16.54 -14.98
CA SER A 190 20.59 16.89 -13.78
C SER A 190 19.68 16.94 -12.55
N ASP A 191 20.26 16.75 -11.37
CA ASP A 191 19.56 16.95 -10.10
C ASP A 191 18.89 18.33 -10.05
N GLY A 192 17.71 18.40 -9.45
CA GLY A 192 16.94 19.64 -9.41
C GLY A 192 15.65 19.51 -8.62
N THR A 193 14.74 20.46 -8.86
CA THR A 193 13.38 20.41 -8.30
C THR A 193 12.37 20.76 -9.37
N ILE A 194 11.21 20.09 -9.34
CA ILE A 194 10.08 20.38 -10.21
C ILE A 194 8.81 20.57 -9.38
N ALA A 195 7.82 21.28 -9.94
CA ALA A 195 6.50 21.45 -9.33
C ALA A 195 5.41 21.11 -10.36
N ILE A 196 4.24 20.68 -9.89
CA ILE A 196 3.09 20.39 -10.77
C ILE A 196 2.09 21.53 -10.59
N GLN A 197 1.79 22.21 -11.69
CA GLN A 197 0.93 23.39 -11.73
C GLN A 197 -0.16 23.22 -12.78
N LEU A 198 -1.36 23.71 -12.47
CA LEU A 198 -2.44 23.90 -13.42
C LEU A 198 -2.52 25.39 -13.77
N ILE A 199 -2.22 25.73 -15.01
CA ILE A 199 -2.45 27.05 -15.57
C ILE A 199 -3.88 27.03 -16.15
N ARG A 200 -4.76 27.87 -15.60
CA ARG A 200 -6.15 27.97 -16.05
C ARG A 200 -6.27 28.91 -17.25
N GLU A 201 -7.41 28.84 -17.94
CA GLU A 201 -7.70 29.68 -19.11
C GLU A 201 -7.67 31.18 -18.81
N ASP A 202 -8.00 31.57 -17.57
CA ASP A 202 -7.92 32.95 -17.08
C ASP A 202 -6.48 33.40 -16.73
N GLY A 203 -5.48 32.53 -16.94
CA GLY A 203 -4.08 32.76 -16.61
C GLY A 203 -3.73 32.52 -15.14
N SER A 204 -4.70 32.22 -14.27
CA SER A 204 -4.43 31.93 -12.86
C SER A 204 -3.74 30.58 -12.71
N VAL A 205 -2.78 30.51 -11.77
CA VAL A 205 -1.97 29.31 -11.53
C VAL A 205 -2.39 28.65 -10.22
N LYS A 206 -2.83 27.40 -10.30
CA LYS A 206 -3.06 26.54 -9.13
C LYS A 206 -1.90 25.56 -8.99
N VAL A 207 -1.18 25.63 -7.88
CA VAL A 207 -0.18 24.62 -7.53
C VAL A 207 -0.90 23.34 -7.12
N LEU A 208 -0.71 22.25 -7.88
CA LEU A 208 -1.25 20.93 -7.58
C LEU A 208 -0.31 20.15 -6.66
N LYS A 209 0.99 20.26 -6.90
CA LYS A 209 2.04 19.71 -6.04
C LYS A 209 3.16 20.73 -5.90
N LYS A 210 3.50 21.07 -4.65
CA LYS A 210 4.64 21.93 -4.31
C LYS A 210 5.94 21.31 -4.85
N ALA A 211 6.99 22.13 -4.97
CA ALA A 211 8.28 21.69 -5.49
C ALA A 211 8.80 20.45 -4.77
N PHE A 212 9.30 19.48 -5.52
CA PHE A 212 9.90 18.23 -5.02
C PHE A 212 11.19 17.90 -5.78
N PRO A 213 12.16 17.23 -5.13
CA PRO A 213 13.45 16.92 -5.73
C PRO A 213 13.32 15.88 -6.83
N VAL A 214 14.22 15.98 -7.82
CA VAL A 214 14.42 15.00 -8.89
C VAL A 214 15.91 14.76 -9.09
N LEU A 215 16.27 13.58 -9.56
CA LEU A 215 17.66 13.14 -9.76
C LEU A 215 18.07 13.13 -11.24
N ALA A 216 19.35 13.32 -11.51
CA ALA A 216 19.92 13.06 -12.82
C ALA A 216 19.66 11.60 -13.25
N GLY A 217 19.12 11.41 -14.45
CA GLY A 217 18.74 10.10 -14.97
C GLY A 217 17.38 9.59 -14.50
N GLU A 218 16.67 10.30 -13.63
CA GLU A 218 15.30 9.94 -13.23
C GLU A 218 14.35 10.06 -14.43
N VAL A 219 13.46 9.07 -14.57
CA VAL A 219 12.41 9.07 -15.60
C VAL A 219 11.13 9.60 -14.96
N ILE A 220 10.53 10.61 -15.58
CA ILE A 220 9.29 11.22 -15.11
C ILE A 220 8.26 11.19 -16.23
N ASP A 221 7.11 10.60 -15.94
CA ASP A 221 6.00 10.47 -16.86
C ASP A 221 4.83 11.38 -16.45
N GLY A 222 4.21 12.01 -17.44
CA GLY A 222 3.01 12.81 -17.29
C GLY A 222 1.95 12.34 -18.27
N THR A 223 0.74 12.08 -17.78
CA THR A 223 -0.37 11.59 -18.59
C THR A 223 -1.72 12.08 -18.04
N VAL A 224 -2.80 11.90 -18.80
CA VAL A 224 -4.17 12.26 -18.43
C VAL A 224 -5.18 11.28 -19.00
N MET A 225 -6.21 10.97 -18.21
CA MET A 225 -7.42 10.28 -18.68
C MET A 225 -8.47 11.33 -19.03
N GLY A 226 -8.91 11.37 -20.28
CA GLY A 226 -9.94 12.30 -20.73
C GLY A 226 -11.31 11.87 -20.21
N ALA A 227 -11.90 12.61 -19.28
CA ALA A 227 -13.19 12.27 -18.67
C ALA A 227 -14.30 12.08 -19.74
N ALA A 228 -14.43 13.02 -20.68
CA ALA A 228 -15.42 12.91 -21.75
C ALA A 228 -15.19 11.69 -22.67
N ALA A 229 -13.93 11.38 -22.99
CA ALA A 229 -13.60 10.21 -23.81
C ALA A 229 -13.87 8.90 -23.06
N LEU A 230 -13.63 8.87 -21.74
CA LEU A 230 -13.96 7.74 -20.89
C LEU A 230 -15.47 7.53 -20.82
N ASP A 231 -16.25 8.60 -20.63
CA ASP A 231 -17.71 8.54 -20.56
C ASP A 231 -18.31 8.03 -21.89
N GLU A 232 -17.83 8.54 -23.03
CA GLU A 232 -18.24 8.07 -24.36
C GLU A 232 -17.90 6.59 -24.57
N PHE A 233 -16.68 6.18 -24.22
CA PHE A 233 -16.26 4.78 -24.31
C PHE A 233 -17.15 3.88 -23.45
N LEU A 234 -17.37 4.22 -22.18
CA LEU A 234 -18.18 3.44 -21.25
C LEU A 234 -19.63 3.34 -21.72
N ALA A 235 -20.22 4.44 -22.19
CA ALA A 235 -21.57 4.43 -22.75
C ALA A 235 -21.68 3.47 -23.95
N ALA A 236 -20.68 3.46 -24.82
CA ALA A 236 -20.62 2.55 -25.96
C ALA A 236 -20.39 1.08 -25.57
N GLN A 237 -19.76 0.79 -24.42
CA GLN A 237 -19.56 -0.59 -23.95
C GLN A 237 -20.77 -1.16 -23.21
N VAL A 238 -21.69 -0.30 -22.76
CA VAL A 238 -22.96 -0.70 -22.13
C VAL A 238 -24.06 -0.98 -23.16
N ALA A 239 -24.02 -0.30 -24.30
CA ALA A 239 -24.97 -0.44 -25.41
C ALA A 239 -24.89 -1.81 -26.09
#